data_AF-A0A432UG64-F1
#
_entry.id   AF-A0A432UG64-F1
#
_cell.length_a   1.000
_cell.length_b   1.000
_cell.length_c   1.000
_cell.angle_alpha   90.00
_cell.angle_beta   90.00
_cell.angle_gamma   90.00
#
_symmetry.space_group_name_H-M   'P 1'
#
loop_
_entity.id
_entity.type
_entity.pdbx_description
1 polymer ?
#
loop_
_entity_poly.entity_id
_entity_poly.type
_entity_poly.pdbx_seq_one_letter_code
_entity_poly.pdbx_strand_id
1 'polypeptide(L)'
;MKVELLSKTEDFIKVIATAARVCYSGLPVEELLSRYSEEEDISLIKRVVGMGHLSVVEHAVFTFKVSKDFKEELFKILMEKPYIKVSEREDSFIVSLNLRTALELLSEMPQLRFTKSIERFIPEFLR
;
A
#
# COMPACT_ATOMS: atom_id res chain seq x y z
N MET A 1 17.50 -6.68 -11.53
CA MET A 1 16.57 -6.18 -10.48
C MET A 1 15.51 -7.25 -10.25
N LYS A 2 15.18 -7.56 -8.99
CA LYS A 2 14.29 -8.69 -8.63
C LYS A 2 12.83 -8.28 -8.42
N VAL A 3 12.62 -7.05 -7.95
CA VAL A 3 11.33 -6.41 -7.77
C VAL A 3 11.47 -4.96 -8.20
N GLU A 4 10.58 -4.52 -9.08
CA GLU A 4 10.55 -3.19 -9.68
C GLU A 4 9.15 -2.60 -9.52
N LEU A 5 9.04 -1.36 -9.04
CA LEU A 5 7.76 -0.65 -8.96
C LEU A 5 7.37 -0.19 -10.36
N LEU A 6 6.21 -0.64 -10.84
CA LEU A 6 5.65 -0.21 -12.12
C LEU A 6 4.72 0.98 -11.97
N SER A 7 3.89 0.97 -10.92
CA SER A 7 2.96 2.06 -10.64
C SER A 7 2.60 2.11 -9.16
N LYS A 8 2.19 3.28 -8.71
CA LYS A 8 1.50 3.50 -7.44
C LYS A 8 0.29 4.39 -7.70
N THR A 9 -0.72 4.35 -6.85
CA THR A 9 -1.82 5.33 -6.87
C THR A 9 -1.24 6.74 -6.91
N GLU A 10 -1.66 7.53 -7.90
CA GLU A 10 -1.31 8.94 -8.00
C GLU A 10 -1.83 9.69 -6.77
N ASP A 11 -1.02 10.61 -6.24
CA ASP A 11 -1.33 11.37 -5.03
C ASP A 11 -1.85 10.52 -3.86
N PHE A 12 -1.29 9.31 -3.69
CA PHE A 12 -1.77 8.35 -2.70
C PHE A 12 -1.91 8.93 -1.27
N ILE A 13 -1.07 9.89 -0.88
CA ILE A 13 -1.19 10.58 0.43
C ILE A 13 -2.52 11.32 0.51
N LYS A 14 -2.84 12.14 -0.50
CA LYS A 14 -4.10 12.88 -0.59
C LYS A 14 -5.30 11.94 -0.62
N VAL A 15 -5.20 10.84 -1.38
CA VAL A 15 -6.25 9.81 -1.47
C VAL A 15 -6.55 9.19 -0.10
N ILE A 16 -5.51 8.77 0.63
CA ILE A 16 -5.64 8.16 1.97
C ILE A 16 -6.21 9.17 2.96
N ALA A 17 -5.68 10.39 2.99
CA ALA A 17 -6.14 11.43 3.92
C ALA A 17 -7.59 11.83 3.62
N THR A 18 -7.98 11.91 2.36
CA THR A 18 -9.37 12.18 1.96
C THR A 18 -10.28 11.05 2.42
N ALA A 19 -9.89 9.78 2.21
CA ALA A 19 -10.64 8.63 2.73
C ALA A 19 -10.83 8.70 4.26
N ALA A 20 -9.78 9.07 4.99
CA ALA A 20 -9.86 9.27 6.44
C ALA A 20 -10.82 10.41 6.81
N ARG A 21 -10.78 11.54 6.09
CA ARG A 21 -11.63 12.71 6.38
C ARG A 21 -13.09 12.46 6.04
N VAL A 22 -13.40 11.75 4.96
CA VAL A 22 -14.80 11.43 4.58
C VAL A 22 -15.54 10.73 5.72
N CYS A 23 -14.86 9.89 6.50
CA CYS A 23 -15.47 9.22 7.65
C CYS A 23 -15.82 10.15 8.83
N TYR A 24 -15.19 11.34 8.93
CA TYR A 24 -15.29 12.23 10.09
C TYR A 24 -15.70 13.67 9.74
N SER A 25 -15.83 14.01 8.46
CA SER A 25 -16.10 15.36 7.95
C SER A 25 -17.44 15.42 7.26
N GLY A 26 -18.20 16.49 7.49
CA GLY A 26 -19.40 16.82 6.70
C GLY A 26 -19.11 17.64 5.44
N LEU A 27 -17.84 17.90 5.12
CA LEU A 27 -17.44 18.68 3.95
C LEU A 27 -17.60 17.88 2.64
N PRO A 28 -17.91 18.54 1.52
CA PRO A 28 -17.86 17.94 0.19
C PRO A 28 -16.47 17.38 -0.16
N VAL A 29 -16.41 16.33 -0.96
CA VAL A 29 -15.15 15.65 -1.33
C VAL A 29 -14.21 16.60 -2.07
N GLU A 30 -14.74 17.47 -2.93
CA GLU A 30 -13.98 18.44 -3.70
C GLU A 30 -13.21 19.40 -2.77
N GLU A 31 -13.84 19.81 -1.66
CA GLU A 31 -13.19 20.65 -0.66
C GLU A 31 -12.12 19.89 0.12
N LEU A 32 -12.38 18.62 0.47
CA LEU A 32 -11.40 17.76 1.15
C LEU A 32 -10.13 17.59 0.30
N LEU A 33 -10.26 17.51 -1.02
CA LEU A 33 -9.15 17.35 -1.95
C LEU A 33 -8.23 18.57 -2.02
N SER A 34 -8.76 19.80 -1.92
CA SER A 34 -7.99 21.03 -2.11
C SER A 34 -7.62 21.79 -0.83
N ARG A 35 -8.29 21.52 0.30
CA ARG A 35 -8.21 22.37 1.50
C ARG A 35 -6.94 22.19 2.34
N TYR A 36 -6.37 21.00 2.36
CA TYR A 36 -5.30 20.63 3.29
C TYR A 36 -3.95 20.49 2.58
N SER A 37 -2.87 20.87 3.26
CA SER A 37 -1.51 20.63 2.77
C SER A 37 -1.13 19.16 2.86
N GLU A 38 -0.04 18.76 2.19
CA GLU A 38 0.47 17.39 2.28
C GLU A 38 0.94 17.07 3.72
N GLU A 39 1.52 18.04 4.44
CA GLU A 39 1.96 17.86 5.83
C GLU A 39 0.77 17.60 6.77
N GLU A 40 -0.34 18.33 6.59
CA GLU A 40 -1.58 18.11 7.34
C GLU A 40 -2.17 16.72 7.07
N ASP A 41 -2.10 16.27 5.81
CA ASP A 41 -2.56 14.95 5.40
C ASP A 41 -1.69 13.84 6.00
N ILE A 42 -0.36 13.95 5.92
CA ILE A 42 0.57 13.01 6.57
C ILE A 42 0.31 12.95 8.08
N SER A 43 0.13 14.12 8.72
CA SER A 43 -0.15 14.19 10.16
C SER A 43 -1.46 13.48 10.53
N LEU A 44 -2.51 13.65 9.71
CA LEU A 44 -3.77 12.95 9.91
C LEU A 44 -3.59 11.44 9.73
N ILE A 45 -2.93 11.01 8.67
CA ILE A 45 -2.71 9.59 8.38
C ILE A 45 -1.98 8.91 9.53
N LYS A 46 -0.87 9.51 10.01
CA LYS A 46 -0.11 9.00 11.16
C LYS A 46 -1.01 8.79 12.38
N ARG A 47 -1.85 9.77 12.70
CA ARG A 47 -2.78 9.70 13.85
C ARG A 47 -3.81 8.57 13.67
N VAL A 48 -4.47 8.50 12.52
CA VAL A 48 -5.54 7.54 12.23
C VAL A 48 -4.99 6.11 12.20
N VAL A 49 -3.85 5.90 11.54
CA VAL A 49 -3.14 4.62 11.54
C VAL A 49 -2.69 4.23 12.94
N GLY A 50 -2.14 5.17 13.71
CA GLY A 50 -1.73 4.95 15.12
C GLY A 50 -2.89 4.59 16.05
N MET A 51 -4.13 4.94 15.70
CA MET A 51 -5.35 4.51 16.38
C MET A 51 -5.86 3.13 15.93
N GLY A 52 -5.20 2.47 14.98
CA GLY A 52 -5.58 1.15 14.44
C GLY A 52 -6.55 1.20 13.25
N HIS A 53 -6.87 2.39 12.73
CA HIS A 53 -7.78 2.54 11.59
C HIS A 53 -7.05 2.31 10.25
N LEU A 54 -6.59 1.07 10.02
CA LEU A 54 -5.80 0.71 8.84
C LEU A 54 -6.59 0.68 7.52
N SER A 55 -7.92 0.76 7.57
CA SER A 55 -8.74 0.76 6.35
C SER A 55 -8.45 1.95 5.43
N VAL A 56 -8.03 3.10 5.98
CA VAL A 56 -7.77 4.29 5.17
C VAL A 56 -6.61 4.10 4.19
N VAL A 57 -5.60 3.29 4.55
CA VAL A 57 -4.45 3.03 3.68
C VAL A 57 -4.74 1.99 2.59
N GLU A 58 -5.88 1.32 2.63
CA GLU A 58 -6.30 0.39 1.56
C GLU A 58 -6.58 1.10 0.23
N HIS A 59 -6.84 2.40 0.27
CA HIS A 59 -7.12 3.21 -0.93
C HIS A 59 -5.88 3.49 -1.79
N ALA A 60 -4.69 3.15 -1.32
CA ALA A 60 -3.45 3.27 -2.08
C ALA A 60 -2.95 1.90 -2.53
N VAL A 61 -2.81 1.72 -3.84
CA VAL A 61 -2.39 0.47 -4.49
C VAL A 61 -1.07 0.65 -5.20
N PHE A 62 -0.19 -0.33 -5.03
CA PHE A 62 1.14 -0.38 -5.62
C PHE A 62 1.24 -1.64 -6.48
N THR A 63 1.83 -1.49 -7.67
CA THR A 63 1.99 -2.56 -8.65
C THR A 63 3.46 -2.73 -8.99
N PHE A 64 3.91 -3.98 -9.00
CA PHE A 64 5.30 -4.36 -9.15
C PHE A 64 5.49 -5.38 -10.28
N LYS A 65 6.61 -5.28 -11.00
CA LYS A 65 7.18 -6.39 -11.77
C LYS A 65 8.09 -7.19 -10.84
N VAL A 66 7.86 -8.50 -10.77
CA VAL A 66 8.56 -9.41 -9.85
C VAL A 66 9.14 -10.58 -10.64
N SER A 67 10.41 -10.90 -10.40
CA SER A 67 11.09 -12.02 -11.07
C SER A 67 10.46 -13.39 -10.73
N LYS A 68 10.63 -14.37 -11.64
CA LYS A 68 10.07 -15.72 -11.48
C LYS A 68 10.57 -16.48 -10.25
N ASP A 69 11.77 -16.16 -9.76
CA ASP A 69 12.35 -16.79 -8.56
C ASP A 69 11.58 -16.48 -7.26
N PHE A 70 10.53 -15.66 -7.31
CA PHE A 70 9.62 -15.39 -6.17
C PHE A 70 8.36 -16.25 -6.17
N LYS A 71 8.19 -17.19 -7.12
CA LYS A 71 6.97 -18.00 -7.26
C LYS A 71 6.51 -18.63 -5.93
N GLU A 72 7.42 -19.24 -5.18
CA GLU A 72 7.11 -19.89 -3.90
C GLU A 72 6.67 -18.88 -2.83
N GLU A 73 7.36 -17.74 -2.71
CA GLU A 73 6.99 -16.70 -1.76
C GLU A 73 5.63 -16.06 -2.12
N LEU A 74 5.39 -15.79 -3.41
CA LEU A 74 4.11 -15.24 -3.88
C LEU A 74 2.96 -16.22 -3.66
N PHE A 75 3.19 -17.53 -3.86
CA PHE A 75 2.20 -18.55 -3.57
C PHE A 75 1.86 -18.60 -2.07
N LYS A 76 2.89 -18.54 -1.20
CA LYS A 76 2.69 -18.46 0.25
C LYS A 76 1.89 -17.21 0.64
N ILE A 77 2.24 -16.05 0.08
CA ILE A 77 1.53 -14.80 0.36
C ILE A 77 0.07 -14.89 -0.11
N LEU A 78 -0.20 -15.43 -1.30
CA LEU A 78 -1.55 -15.61 -1.82
C LEU A 78 -2.44 -16.46 -0.90
N MET A 79 -1.85 -17.43 -0.20
CA MET A 79 -2.60 -18.33 0.69
C MET A 79 -2.98 -17.69 2.02
N GLU A 80 -2.10 -16.87 2.56
CA GLU A 80 -2.33 -16.19 3.85
C GLU A 80 -3.03 -14.83 3.68
N LYS A 81 -2.79 -14.15 2.55
CA LYS A 81 -3.27 -12.80 2.23
C LYS A 81 -3.90 -12.78 0.82
N PRO A 82 -5.11 -13.33 0.62
CA PRO A 82 -5.76 -13.44 -0.69
C PRO A 82 -6.20 -12.10 -1.32
N TYR A 83 -5.85 -10.97 -0.70
CA TYR A 83 -6.11 -9.62 -1.15
C TYR A 83 -5.05 -9.10 -2.16
N ILE A 84 -3.95 -9.83 -2.35
CA ILE A 84 -2.95 -9.55 -3.37
C ILE A 84 -3.44 -10.01 -4.75
N LYS A 85 -3.13 -9.25 -5.81
CA LYS A 85 -3.38 -9.64 -7.20
C LYS A 85 -2.06 -10.04 -7.85
N VAL A 86 -2.00 -11.27 -8.35
CA VAL A 86 -0.82 -11.79 -9.04
C VAL A 86 -1.23 -12.22 -10.45
N SER A 87 -0.49 -11.76 -11.46
CA SER A 87 -0.64 -12.17 -12.86
C SER A 87 0.68 -12.70 -13.38
N GLU A 88 0.67 -13.92 -13.89
CA GLU A 88 1.83 -14.58 -14.47
C GLU A 88 2.07 -14.09 -15.91
N ARG A 89 3.32 -13.73 -16.23
CA ARG A 89 3.85 -13.45 -17.57
C ARG A 89 4.95 -14.44 -17.93
N GLU A 90 5.49 -14.39 -19.14
CA GLU A 90 6.53 -15.33 -19.60
C GLU A 90 7.79 -15.27 -18.72
N ASP A 91 8.32 -14.06 -18.48
CA ASP A 91 9.57 -13.80 -17.76
C ASP A 91 9.39 -13.33 -16.31
N SER A 92 8.17 -13.01 -15.88
CA SER A 92 7.91 -12.36 -14.59
C SER A 92 6.50 -12.61 -14.03
N PHE A 93 6.23 -12.00 -12.88
CA PHE A 93 4.90 -11.77 -12.33
C PHE A 93 4.62 -10.27 -12.30
N ILE A 94 3.35 -9.90 -12.47
CA ILE A 94 2.82 -8.59 -12.11
C ILE A 94 2.07 -8.76 -10.80
N VAL A 95 2.45 -8.00 -9.78
CA VAL A 95 1.93 -8.12 -8.42
C VAL A 95 1.37 -6.79 -7.99
N SER A 96 0.09 -6.72 -7.63
CA SER A 96 -0.55 -5.52 -7.08
C SER A 96 -1.10 -5.77 -5.69
N LEU A 97 -0.87 -4.84 -4.77
CA LEU A 97 -1.36 -4.88 -3.40
C LEU A 97 -1.63 -3.47 -2.89
N ASN A 98 -2.58 -3.33 -1.97
CA ASN A 98 -2.80 -2.08 -1.26
C ASN A 98 -1.78 -1.88 -0.13
N LEU A 99 -1.65 -0.65 0.37
CA LEU A 99 -0.68 -0.35 1.44
C LEU A 99 -1.00 -1.06 2.75
N ARG A 100 -2.27 -1.33 3.08
CA ARG A 100 -2.59 -2.15 4.26
C ARG A 100 -1.97 -3.53 4.16
N THR A 101 -2.18 -4.24 3.05
CA THR A 101 -1.58 -5.55 2.80
C THR A 101 -0.07 -5.47 2.85
N ALA A 102 0.52 -4.39 2.32
CA ALA A 102 1.97 -4.19 2.38
C ALA A 102 2.48 -4.06 3.82
N LEU A 103 1.80 -3.29 4.68
CA LEU A 103 2.11 -3.17 6.10
C LEU A 103 1.93 -4.49 6.86
N GLU A 104 0.87 -5.23 6.57
CA GLU A 104 0.64 -6.57 7.15
C GLU A 104 1.76 -7.55 6.75
N LEU A 105 2.24 -7.50 5.50
CA LEU A 105 3.39 -8.31 5.09
C LEU A 105 4.67 -7.93 5.84
N LEU A 106 4.93 -6.64 6.06
CA LEU A 106 6.08 -6.19 6.86
C LEU A 106 6.00 -6.73 8.29
N SER A 107 4.81 -6.71 8.90
CA SER A 107 4.62 -7.14 10.29
C SER A 107 4.61 -8.67 10.46
N GLU A 108 3.95 -9.40 9.57
CA GLU A 108 3.65 -10.83 9.75
C GLU A 108 4.61 -11.74 8.96
N MET A 109 5.20 -11.22 7.88
CA MET A 109 6.09 -11.98 6.99
C MET A 109 7.41 -11.25 6.66
N PRO A 110 8.12 -10.65 7.64
CA PRO A 110 9.34 -9.87 7.40
C PRO A 110 10.49 -10.70 6.81
N GLN A 111 10.45 -12.03 6.98
CA GLN A 111 11.49 -12.94 6.49
C GLN A 111 11.51 -13.09 4.96
N LEU A 112 10.39 -12.84 4.27
CA LEU A 112 10.27 -13.05 2.83
C LEU A 112 11.11 -12.02 2.05
N ARG A 113 11.76 -12.46 0.97
CA ARG A 113 12.52 -11.56 0.09
C ARG A 113 11.59 -10.56 -0.59
N PHE A 114 10.37 -10.97 -0.93
CA PHE A 114 9.37 -10.08 -1.54
C PHE A 114 9.04 -8.92 -0.59
N THR A 115 8.69 -9.24 0.66
CA THR A 115 8.39 -8.26 1.72
C THR A 115 9.53 -7.25 1.89
N LYS A 116 10.77 -7.72 2.07
CA LYS A 116 11.94 -6.84 2.17
C LYS A 116 12.15 -5.97 0.93
N SER A 117 11.81 -6.48 -0.25
CA SER A 117 11.99 -5.75 -1.50
C SER A 117 10.98 -4.63 -1.67
N ILE A 118 9.75 -4.78 -1.16
CA ILE A 118 8.70 -3.76 -1.26
C ILE A 118 8.78 -2.70 -0.16
N GLU A 119 9.43 -3.01 0.97
CA GLU A 119 9.58 -2.11 2.13
C GLU A 119 10.08 -0.71 1.75
N ARG A 120 11.08 -0.63 0.86
CA ARG A 120 11.65 0.65 0.40
C ARG A 120 10.68 1.57 -0.35
N PHE A 121 9.55 1.03 -0.81
CA PHE A 121 8.52 1.81 -1.51
C PHE A 121 7.39 2.25 -0.57
N ILE A 122 7.36 1.74 0.66
CA ILE A 122 6.38 2.10 1.67
C ILE A 122 6.82 3.41 2.34
N PRO A 123 5.93 4.43 2.43
CA PRO A 123 6.26 5.69 3.06
C PRO A 123 6.77 5.52 4.48
N GLU A 124 7.82 6.25 4.85
CA GLU A 124 8.44 6.16 6.18
C GLU A 124 7.46 6.46 7.32
N PHE A 125 6.50 7.36 7.09
CA PHE A 125 5.49 7.69 8.09
C PHE A 125 4.47 6.57 8.38
N LEU A 126 4.46 5.50 7.58
CA LEU A 126 3.64 4.30 7.79
C LEU A 126 4.46 3.12 8.31
N ARG A 127 5.78 3.25 8.41
CA ARG A 127 6.69 2.22 8.93
C ARG A 127 6.84 2.35 10.44
#